data_AF-H1KK72-F1
#
_entry.id   AF-H1KK72-F1
#
_cell.length_a   1.000
_cell.length_b   1.000
_cell.length_c   1.000
_cell.angle_alpha   90.00
_cell.angle_beta   90.00
_cell.angle_gamma   90.00
#
_symmetry.space_group_name_H-M   'P 1'
#
loop_
_entity.id
_entity.type
_entity.pdbx_description
1 polymer ?
#
loop_
_entity_poly.entity_id
_entity_poly.type
_entity_poly.pdbx_seq_one_letter_code
_entity_poly.pdbx_strand_id
1 'polypeptide(L)'
;MIETIIAVEAIRTAQARFGKRPLNGEETQWGLEHLVLDEARLKELGADGLVQPLRLSIKDHEGGGAGKVLQWDGAKWNIVSNGWVKSDRELLLPVIYERAAAYAREKGITPRSEDTAEAGAK
;
A
#
# COMPACT_ATOMS: atom_id res chain seq x y z
N MET A 1 4.36 -8.54 10.82
CA MET A 1 5.26 -9.19 9.80
C MET A 1 5.02 -8.55 8.45
N ILE A 2 3.75 -8.50 7.99
CA ILE A 2 3.34 -7.84 6.75
C ILE A 2 3.76 -6.37 6.73
N GLU A 3 3.50 -5.64 7.81
CA GLU A 3 3.83 -4.22 7.96
C GLU A 3 5.34 -3.98 7.85
N THR A 4 6.14 -4.90 8.38
CA THR A 4 7.60 -4.84 8.29
C THR A 4 8.08 -5.03 6.85
N ILE A 5 7.48 -5.96 6.09
CA ILE A 5 7.78 -6.15 4.66
C ILE A 5 7.48 -4.85 3.90
N ILE A 6 6.28 -4.30 4.09
CA ILE A 6 5.86 -3.06 3.41
C ILE A 6 6.81 -1.90 3.74
N ALA A 7 7.12 -1.69 5.02
CA ALA A 7 7.98 -0.60 5.45
C ALA A 7 9.41 -0.72 4.90
N VAL A 8 10.01 -1.92 4.96
CA VAL A 8 11.37 -2.16 4.46
C VAL A 8 11.45 -2.00 2.95
N GLU A 9 10.45 -2.49 2.21
CA GLU A 9 10.43 -2.37 0.76
C GLU A 9 10.13 -0.94 0.30
N ALA A 10 9.30 -0.18 1.02
CA ALA A 10 9.14 1.26 0.76
C ALA A 10 10.45 2.03 0.98
N ILE A 11 11.16 1.76 2.06
CA ILE A 11 12.49 2.35 2.32
C ILE A 11 13.47 1.94 1.23
N ARG A 12 13.47 0.68 0.78
CA ARG A 12 14.32 0.21 -0.33
C ARG A 12 14.03 0.94 -1.63
N THR A 13 12.75 1.12 -1.96
CA THR A 13 12.31 1.89 -3.14
C THR A 13 12.79 3.33 -3.05
N ALA A 14 12.64 3.98 -1.89
CA ALA A 14 13.11 5.35 -1.69
C ALA A 14 14.64 5.46 -1.70
N GLN A 15 15.38 4.52 -1.10
CA GLN A 15 16.85 4.50 -1.14
C GLN A 15 17.40 4.31 -2.56
N ALA A 16 16.66 3.66 -3.45
CA ALA A 16 17.03 3.57 -4.86
C ALA A 16 16.98 4.95 -5.56
N ARG A 17 16.11 5.87 -5.11
CA ARG A 17 16.00 7.24 -5.62
C ARG A 17 16.91 8.24 -4.89
N PHE A 18 16.94 8.21 -3.56
CA PHE A 18 17.59 9.23 -2.70
C PHE A 18 18.96 8.81 -2.15
N GLY A 19 19.38 7.58 -2.44
CA GLY A 19 20.67 7.02 -2.03
C GLY A 19 20.58 6.12 -0.80
N LYS A 20 21.61 5.27 -0.63
CA LYS A 20 21.72 4.28 0.46
C LYS A 20 22.15 4.93 1.77
N ARG A 21 21.27 5.75 2.35
CA ARG A 21 21.46 6.44 3.63
C ARG A 21 20.17 6.39 4.46
N PRO A 22 20.20 6.84 5.74
CA PRO A 22 18.98 7.14 6.46
C PRO A 22 18.12 8.14 5.68
N LEU A 23 16.82 7.85 5.59
CA LEU A 23 15.84 8.67 4.90
C LEU A 23 15.03 9.51 5.89
N ASN A 24 14.51 10.64 5.44
CA ASN A 24 13.54 11.43 6.20
C ASN A 24 12.09 10.95 5.94
N GLY A 25 11.10 11.64 6.52
CA GLY A 25 9.69 11.28 6.38
C GLY A 25 9.16 11.42 4.95
N GLU A 26 9.51 12.50 4.25
CA GLU A 26 9.04 12.80 2.89
C GLU A 26 9.61 11.79 1.87
N GLU A 27 10.89 11.45 2.00
CA GLU A 27 11.54 10.40 1.21
C GLU A 27 10.90 9.03 1.46
N THR A 28 10.58 8.72 2.72
CA THR A 28 9.92 7.46 3.06
C THR A 28 8.48 7.41 2.52
N GLN A 29 7.74 8.51 2.61
CA GLN A 29 6.42 8.65 2.01
C GLN A 29 6.49 8.45 0.50
N TRP A 30 7.47 9.06 -0.17
CA TRP A 30 7.70 8.86 -1.60
C TRP A 30 7.91 7.38 -1.93
N GLY A 31 8.69 6.67 -1.10
CA GLY A 31 8.90 5.22 -1.24
C GLY A 31 7.61 4.39 -1.14
N LEU A 32 6.70 4.75 -0.22
CA LEU A 32 5.39 4.13 -0.12
C LEU A 32 4.53 4.42 -1.36
N GLU A 33 4.53 5.67 -1.82
CA GLU A 33 3.77 6.12 -3.00
C GLU A 33 4.31 5.55 -4.32
N HIS A 34 5.45 4.86 -4.30
CA HIS A 34 6.06 4.19 -5.46
C HIS A 34 6.27 2.70 -5.24
N LEU A 35 5.70 2.15 -4.17
CA LEU A 35 5.89 0.76 -3.78
C LEU A 35 5.20 -0.18 -4.77
N VAL A 36 5.98 -1.11 -5.34
CA VAL A 36 5.51 -2.25 -6.12
C VAL A 36 6.04 -3.52 -5.47
N LEU A 37 5.14 -4.29 -4.86
CA LEU A 37 5.37 -5.64 -4.34
C LEU A 37 4.62 -6.61 -5.25
N ASP A 38 5.27 -7.03 -6.33
CA ASP A 38 4.71 -8.04 -7.24
C ASP A 38 4.96 -9.48 -6.74
N GLU A 39 4.40 -10.46 -7.43
CA GLU A 39 4.54 -11.87 -7.07
C GLU A 39 6.00 -12.35 -7.06
N ALA A 40 6.82 -11.85 -7.99
CA ALA A 40 8.24 -12.21 -8.06
C ALA A 40 8.98 -11.72 -6.81
N ARG A 41 8.76 -10.45 -6.43
CA ARG A 41 9.38 -9.88 -5.25
C ARG A 41 8.91 -10.55 -3.96
N LEU A 42 7.62 -10.87 -3.86
CA LEU A 42 7.07 -11.61 -2.72
C LEU A 42 7.71 -13.00 -2.58
N LYS A 43 7.94 -13.68 -3.70
CA LYS A 43 8.62 -14.98 -3.72
C LYS A 43 10.08 -14.86 -3.28
N GLU A 44 10.82 -13.85 -3.74
CA GLU A 44 12.19 -13.58 -3.30
C GLU A 44 12.29 -13.33 -1.79
N LEU A 45 11.28 -12.65 -1.23
CA LEU A 45 11.20 -12.36 0.20
C LEU A 45 10.73 -13.56 1.04
N GLY A 46 10.31 -14.67 0.42
CA GLY A 46 9.69 -15.81 1.11
C GLY A 46 8.32 -15.48 1.69
N ALA A 47 7.65 -14.44 1.17
CA ALA A 47 6.36 -13.94 1.62
C ALA A 47 5.20 -14.37 0.70
N ASP A 48 5.44 -15.33 -0.19
CA ASP A 48 4.40 -15.87 -1.08
C ASP A 48 3.21 -16.42 -0.27
N GLY A 49 2.01 -16.06 -0.70
CA GLY A 49 0.76 -16.39 -0.01
C GLY A 49 0.53 -15.69 1.34
N LEU A 50 1.51 -15.00 1.92
CA LEU A 50 1.36 -14.25 3.18
C LEU A 50 0.70 -12.89 2.95
N VAL A 51 1.10 -12.18 1.90
CA VAL A 51 0.53 -10.90 1.49
C VAL A 51 0.12 -10.97 0.02
N GLN A 52 -0.90 -10.22 -0.36
CA GLN A 52 -1.27 -10.07 -1.77
C GLN A 52 -0.25 -9.19 -2.49
N PRO A 53 -0.12 -9.26 -3.83
CA PRO A 53 0.60 -8.25 -4.57
C PRO A 53 0.05 -6.84 -4.30
N LEU A 54 0.94 -5.87 -4.08
CA LEU A 54 0.57 -4.49 -3.78
C LEU A 54 1.23 -3.53 -4.78
N ARG A 55 0.48 -2.52 -5.20
CA ARG A 55 0.99 -1.37 -5.98
C ARG A 55 0.34 -0.10 -5.43
N LEU A 56 1.11 0.64 -4.65
CA LEU A 56 0.66 1.92 -4.10
C LEU A 56 0.96 3.05 -5.09
N SER A 57 0.24 4.16 -4.94
CA SER A 57 0.44 5.39 -5.69
C SER A 57 -0.02 6.60 -4.87
N ILE A 58 0.30 7.81 -5.34
CA ILE A 58 -0.20 9.07 -4.74
C ILE A 58 -1.73 9.10 -4.66
N LYS A 59 -2.43 8.44 -5.60
CA LYS A 59 -3.90 8.35 -5.66
C LYS A 59 -4.46 7.12 -4.92
N ASP A 60 -3.60 6.18 -4.53
CA ASP A 60 -3.99 4.91 -3.96
C ASP A 60 -2.99 4.47 -2.88
N HIS A 61 -3.28 4.81 -1.63
CA HIS A 61 -2.50 4.40 -0.46
C HIS A 61 -2.90 3.01 0.08
N GLU A 62 -3.86 2.32 -0.53
CA GLU A 62 -4.22 0.93 -0.22
C GLU A 62 -3.42 -0.05 -1.10
N GLY A 63 -3.40 0.21 -2.41
CA GLY A 63 -2.59 -0.48 -3.42
C GLY A 63 -2.91 -1.95 -3.67
N GLY A 64 -3.93 -2.50 -3.01
CA GLY A 64 -4.37 -3.89 -3.15
C GLY A 64 -5.89 -3.96 -3.12
N GLY A 65 -6.43 -4.44 -1.99
CA GLY A 65 -7.87 -4.56 -1.77
C GLY A 65 -8.40 -6.00 -1.76
N ALA A 66 -7.54 -7.00 -1.58
CA ALA A 66 -7.95 -8.38 -1.37
C ALA A 66 -7.67 -8.91 0.03
N GLY A 67 -8.47 -9.88 0.46
CA GLY A 67 -8.29 -10.62 1.71
C GLY A 67 -8.43 -12.11 1.51
N LYS A 68 -8.11 -12.89 2.56
CA LYS A 68 -8.44 -14.32 2.62
C LYS A 68 -9.47 -14.53 3.72
N VAL A 69 -10.32 -15.54 3.54
CA VAL A 69 -11.22 -15.98 4.60
C VAL A 69 -10.55 -17.12 5.35
N LEU A 70 -10.36 -16.94 6.66
CA LEU A 70 -9.81 -17.95 7.55
C LEU A 70 -10.92 -18.44 8.48
N GLN A 71 -10.99 -19.76 8.68
CA GLN A 71 -11.91 -20.40 9.61
C GLN A 71 -11.14 -21.12 10.72
N TRP A 72 -11.53 -20.88 11.96
CA TRP A 72 -11.04 -21.60 13.14
C TRP A 72 -11.77 -22.94 13.26
N ASP A 73 -11.04 -24.05 13.38
CA ASP A 73 -11.61 -25.40 13.53
C ASP A 73 -11.62 -25.93 14.98
N GLY A 74 -11.14 -25.13 15.94
CA GLY A 74 -10.94 -25.55 17.34
C GLY A 74 -9.49 -25.78 17.73
N ALA A 75 -8.58 -25.95 16.75
CA ALA A 75 -7.15 -26.18 16.99
C ALA A 75 -6.24 -25.29 16.12
N LYS A 76 -6.68 -24.93 14.91
CA LYS A 76 -5.91 -24.10 13.97
C LYS A 76 -6.81 -23.24 13.09
N TRP A 77 -6.20 -22.24 12.45
CA TRP A 77 -6.82 -21.46 11.39
C TRP A 77 -6.58 -22.12 10.04
N ASN A 78 -7.64 -22.31 9.26
CA ASN A 78 -7.59 -22.85 7.91
C ASN A 78 -8.04 -21.78 6.91
N ILE A 79 -7.34 -21.68 5.78
CA ILE A 79 -7.79 -20.84 4.66
C ILE A 79 -8.95 -21.56 3.98
N VAL A 80 -10.11 -20.92 3.89
CA VAL A 80 -11.33 -21.50 3.29
C VAL A 80 -11.79 -20.76 2.03
N SER A 81 -11.22 -19.59 1.75
CA SER A 81 -11.41 -18.93 0.45
C SER A 81 -10.58 -19.60 -0.65
N ASN A 82 -11.10 -19.64 -1.87
CA ASN A 82 -10.33 -20.04 -3.05
C ASN A 82 -9.41 -18.89 -3.48
N GLY A 83 -8.22 -18.82 -2.88
CA GLY A 83 -7.28 -17.73 -3.12
C GLY A 83 -7.70 -16.42 -2.47
N TRP A 84 -7.26 -15.31 -3.08
CA TRP A 84 -7.55 -13.95 -2.62
C TRP A 84 -8.94 -13.49 -3.08
N VAL A 85 -9.75 -13.02 -2.13
CA VAL A 85 -11.06 -12.42 -2.37
C VAL A 85 -10.88 -10.92 -2.54
N LYS A 86 -11.13 -10.40 -3.75
CA LYS A 86 -10.96 -8.98 -4.07
C LYS A 86 -12.20 -8.17 -3.71
N SER A 87 -12.00 -6.96 -3.21
CA SER A 87 -13.06 -5.95 -3.10
C SER A 87 -13.43 -5.39 -4.46
N ASP A 88 -14.68 -4.98 -4.63
CA ASP A 88 -15.11 -4.18 -5.78
C ASP A 88 -14.66 -2.72 -5.60
N ARG A 89 -13.42 -2.43 -6.00
CA ARG A 89 -12.84 -1.10 -5.83
C ARG A 89 -13.50 -0.06 -6.73
N GLU A 90 -13.90 -0.44 -7.93
CA GLU A 90 -14.57 0.48 -8.86
C GLU A 90 -15.89 0.99 -8.27
N LEU A 91 -16.64 0.12 -7.60
CA LEU A 91 -17.85 0.50 -6.86
C LEU A 91 -17.55 1.42 -5.66
N LEU A 92 -16.42 1.22 -4.97
CA LEU A 92 -16.09 1.94 -3.72
C LEU A 92 -15.34 3.26 -3.93
N LEU A 93 -14.58 3.41 -5.02
CA LEU A 93 -13.76 4.60 -5.28
C LEU A 93 -14.57 5.92 -5.26
N PRO A 94 -15.80 6.02 -5.82
CA PRO A 94 -16.58 7.25 -5.76
C PRO A 94 -16.80 7.75 -4.32
N VAL A 95 -17.20 6.86 -3.40
CA VAL A 95 -17.44 7.25 -2.00
C VAL A 95 -16.14 7.53 -1.25
N ILE A 96 -15.03 6.87 -1.61
CA ILE A 96 -13.70 7.17 -1.06
C ILE A 96 -13.30 8.61 -1.42
N TYR A 97 -13.38 9.00 -2.69
CA TYR A 97 -13.01 10.34 -3.13
C TYR A 97 -13.96 11.42 -2.59
N GLU A 98 -15.26 11.13 -2.52
CA GLU A 98 -16.24 12.05 -1.91
C GLU A 98 -15.87 12.34 -0.46
N ARG A 99 -15.60 11.31 0.34
CA ARG A 99 -15.24 11.44 1.75
C ARG A 99 -13.89 12.12 1.95
N ALA A 100 -12.88 11.78 1.13
CA ALA A 100 -11.58 12.44 1.17
C ALA A 100 -11.70 13.94 0.86
N ALA A 101 -12.50 14.32 -0.15
CA ALA A 101 -12.73 15.71 -0.51
C ALA A 101 -13.53 16.46 0.57
N ALA A 102 -14.51 15.82 1.22
CA ALA A 102 -15.24 16.40 2.33
C ALA A 102 -14.32 16.68 3.53
N TYR A 103 -13.48 15.71 3.91
CA TYR A 103 -12.50 15.88 4.97
C TYR A 103 -11.50 17.01 4.65
N ALA A 104 -11.01 17.06 3.41
CA ALA A 104 -10.09 18.12 2.98
C ALA A 104 -10.72 19.52 3.12
N ARG A 105 -11.99 19.69 2.71
CA ARG A 105 -12.72 20.95 2.91
C ARG A 105 -12.89 21.30 4.38
N GLU A 106 -13.30 20.34 5.21
CA GLU A 106 -13.52 20.56 6.65
C GLU A 106 -12.23 21.00 7.36
N LYS A 107 -11.09 20.44 6.97
CA LYS A 107 -9.80 20.71 7.61
C LYS A 107 -8.98 21.80 6.92
N GLY A 108 -9.49 22.41 5.85
CA GLY A 108 -8.75 23.39 5.06
C GLY A 108 -7.48 22.82 4.41
N ILE A 109 -7.50 21.54 4.04
CA ILE A 109 -6.38 20.85 3.39
C ILE A 109 -6.52 21.03 1.89
N THR A 110 -5.45 21.48 1.22
CA THR A 110 -5.34 21.47 -0.24
C THR A 110 -4.88 20.08 -0.70
N PRO A 111 -5.69 19.31 -1.45
CA PRO A 111 -5.26 18.02 -1.97
C PRO A 111 -4.03 18.15 -2.87
N ARG A 112 -3.08 17.22 -2.73
CA ARG A 112 -1.89 17.16 -3.59
C ARG A 112 -2.26 16.63 -4.98
N SER A 113 -1.64 17.19 -6.02
CA SER A 113 -1.49 16.55 -7.32
C SER A 113 -0.25 15.65 -7.35
N GLU A 114 -0.13 14.83 -8.39
CA GLU A 114 1.09 14.04 -8.63
C GLU A 114 2.33 14.94 -8.73
N ASP A 115 2.23 16.06 -9.44
CA ASP A 115 3.33 17.02 -9.58
C ASP A 115 3.75 17.63 -8.22
N THR A 116 2.78 18.00 -7.38
CA THR A 116 3.10 18.59 -6.06
C THR A 116 3.67 17.56 -5.08
N ALA A 117 3.28 16.30 -5.21
CA ALA A 117 3.83 15.21 -4.41
C ALA A 117 5.28 14.92 -4.80
N GLU A 118 5.57 14.87 -6.09
CA GLU A 118 6.93 14.70 -6.62
C GLU A 118 7.86 15.86 -6.25
N ALA A 119 7.35 17.10 -6.25
CA ALA A 119 8.13 18.28 -5.89
C ALA A 119 8.52 18.33 -4.41
N GLY A 120 7.69 17.77 -3.53
CA GLY A 120 7.94 17.72 -2.08
C GLY A 120 8.97 16.67 -1.65
N ALA A 121 9.29 15.71 -2.51
CA ALA A 121 10.27 14.65 -2.23
C ALA A 121 11.65 14.99 -2.82
N LYS A 122 12.15 16.22 -2.62
CA LYS A 122 13.45 16.69 -3.12
C LYS A 122 14.50 16.82 -2.03
#